data_AF-A0AAD3DCV9-F1
#
_entry.id   AF-A0AAD3DCV9-F1
#
_cell.length_a   1.000
_cell.length_b   1.000
_cell.length_c   1.000
_cell.angle_alpha   90.00
_cell.angle_beta   90.00
_cell.angle_gamma   90.00
#
_symmetry.space_group_name_H-M   'P 1'
#
loop_
_entity.id
_entity.type
_entity.pdbx_description
1 polymer ?
#
loop_
_entity_poly.entity_id
_entity_poly.type
_entity_poly.pdbx_seq_one_letter_code
_entity_poly.pdbx_strand_id
1 'polypeptide(L)'
;MKTAILASLIASAAAFAPSKVAQTSTALNAFEGELGVQPPLGFFDPLGLLDDADQERFDRLRYVEVKHGRIAQLAFLGNIITRAGVHLPGNIDYSGTSFDSIPDGWAAVNAIPQGGLLQIVAFVGFLELFVMKDITGGEFPGDFRNEFIDFGWDSFDEETKLSKRGIELNNGRAAMMGILGLMVHEQLGGSIPIVGEM
;
A
#
# COMPACT_ATOMS: atom_id res chain seq x y z
N MET A 1 -67.96 -0.20 -33.66
CA MET A 1 -67.07 0.93 -34.05
C MET A 1 -66.56 1.76 -32.87
N LYS A 2 -67.29 1.89 -31.75
CA LYS A 2 -66.83 2.68 -30.58
C LYS A 2 -65.75 2.01 -29.70
N THR A 3 -65.60 0.68 -29.78
CA THR A 3 -64.63 -0.09 -28.98
C THR A 3 -63.22 -0.14 -29.60
N ALA A 4 -63.09 0.02 -30.92
CA ALA A 4 -61.80 0.00 -31.61
C ALA A 4 -60.97 1.28 -31.38
N ILE A 5 -61.64 2.42 -31.19
CA ILE A 5 -60.99 3.73 -30.97
C ILE A 5 -60.36 3.81 -29.57
N LEU A 6 -60.95 3.13 -28.59
CA LEU A 6 -60.42 3.10 -27.22
C LEU A 6 -59.12 2.27 -27.14
N ALA A 7 -59.03 1.18 -27.91
CA ALA A 7 -57.84 0.32 -27.96
C ALA A 7 -56.63 1.01 -28.60
N SER A 8 -56.83 1.85 -29.62
CA SER A 8 -55.74 2.60 -30.26
C SER A 8 -55.18 3.73 -29.38
N LEU A 9 -55.99 4.31 -28.49
CA LEU A 9 -55.54 5.34 -27.54
C LEU A 9 -54.68 4.76 -26.41
N ILE A 10 -55.00 3.56 -25.93
CA ILE A 10 -54.23 2.88 -24.89
C ILE A 10 -52.88 2.38 -25.45
N ALA A 11 -52.85 1.92 -26.70
CA ALA A 11 -51.61 1.54 -27.38
C ALA A 11 -50.66 2.73 -27.62
N SER A 12 -51.20 3.94 -27.85
CA SER A 12 -50.40 5.15 -28.05
C SER A 12 -49.71 5.63 -26.76
N ALA A 13 -50.30 5.38 -25.59
CA ALA A 13 -49.74 5.80 -24.31
C ALA A 13 -48.51 4.96 -23.87
N ALA A 14 -48.44 3.69 -24.26
CA ALA A 14 -47.32 2.80 -23.91
C ALA A 14 -46.07 3.04 -24.78
N ALA A 15 -46.22 3.62 -25.98
CA ALA A 15 -45.11 3.88 -26.90
C ALA A 15 -44.25 5.11 -26.54
N PHE A 16 -44.73 5.95 -25.62
CA PHE A 16 -44.01 7.15 -25.13
C PHE A 16 -43.57 7.04 -23.66
N ALA A 17 -43.60 5.84 -23.07
CA ALA A 17 -42.96 5.64 -21.79
C ALA A 17 -41.43 5.80 -21.97
N PRO A 18 -40.77 6.69 -21.20
CA PRO A 18 -39.32 6.83 -21.29
C PRO A 18 -38.69 5.47 -21.01
N SER A 19 -37.95 4.95 -21.99
CA SER A 19 -37.09 3.79 -21.79
C SER A 19 -36.22 4.10 -20.57
N LYS A 20 -36.28 3.24 -19.54
CA LYS A 20 -35.28 3.31 -18.47
C LYS A 20 -33.95 3.00 -19.13
N VAL A 21 -33.22 4.04 -19.52
CA VAL A 21 -31.82 3.93 -19.86
C VAL A 21 -31.19 3.27 -18.66
N ALA A 22 -30.74 2.02 -18.83
CA ALA A 22 -29.95 1.36 -17.81
C ALA A 22 -28.81 2.32 -17.49
N GLN A 23 -28.78 2.83 -16.25
CA GLN A 23 -27.63 3.59 -15.80
C GLN A 23 -26.49 2.59 -15.77
N THR A 24 -25.65 2.62 -16.79
CA THR A 24 -24.32 2.03 -16.71
C THR A 24 -23.65 2.73 -15.54
N SER A 25 -23.38 1.99 -14.47
CA SER A 25 -22.71 2.52 -13.28
C SER A 25 -21.40 3.16 -13.73
N THR A 26 -21.32 4.49 -13.63
CA THR A 26 -20.10 5.24 -13.91
C THR A 26 -19.00 5.00 -12.87
N ALA A 27 -19.29 4.21 -11.83
CA ALA A 27 -18.37 3.86 -10.76
C ALA A 27 -17.11 3.12 -11.25
N LEU A 28 -17.23 2.26 -12.27
CA LEU A 28 -16.08 1.49 -12.77
C LEU A 28 -15.03 2.34 -13.51
N ASN A 29 -15.41 3.49 -14.09
CA ASN A 29 -14.48 4.35 -14.85
C ASN A 29 -13.84 5.46 -14.01
N ALA A 30 -14.22 5.62 -12.73
CA ALA A 30 -13.79 6.77 -11.93
C ALA A 30 -12.31 6.71 -11.52
N PHE A 31 -11.75 5.50 -11.35
CA PHE A 31 -10.41 5.29 -10.81
C PHE A 31 -9.41 4.67 -11.81
N GLU A 32 -9.79 4.47 -13.07
CA GLU A 32 -8.92 3.86 -14.09
C GLU A 32 -7.73 4.75 -14.49
N GLY A 33 -7.80 6.06 -14.23
CA GLY A 33 -6.71 7.01 -14.46
C GLY A 33 -5.82 7.27 -13.24
N GLU A 34 -6.10 6.61 -12.12
CA GLU A 34 -5.42 6.88 -10.86
C GLU A 34 -4.02 6.28 -10.78
N LEU A 35 -3.21 6.85 -9.88
CA LEU A 35 -1.87 6.35 -9.57
C LEU A 35 -1.91 4.83 -9.34
N GLY A 36 -0.95 4.07 -9.87
CA GLY A 36 -0.85 2.62 -9.60
C GLY A 36 -1.66 1.73 -10.55
N VAL A 37 -2.49 2.30 -11.42
CA VAL A 37 -2.99 1.63 -12.63
C VAL A 37 -1.85 1.55 -13.63
N GLN A 38 -1.27 0.37 -13.80
CA GLN A 38 -0.16 0.16 -14.72
C GLN A 38 -0.31 -1.17 -15.49
N PRO A 39 0.17 -1.24 -16.74
CA PRO A 39 0.33 -2.52 -17.43
C PRO A 39 1.23 -3.45 -16.59
N PRO A 40 0.98 -4.78 -16.58
CA PRO A 40 0.09 -5.54 -17.46
C PRO A 40 -1.37 -5.67 -16.97
N LEU A 41 -1.67 -5.34 -15.72
CA LEU A 41 -2.99 -5.61 -15.13
C LEU A 41 -3.99 -4.46 -15.30
N GLY A 42 -3.52 -3.21 -15.43
CA GLY A 42 -4.41 -2.05 -15.47
C GLY A 42 -5.16 -1.88 -14.15
N PHE A 43 -6.45 -1.55 -14.23
CA PHE A 43 -7.31 -1.41 -13.04
C PHE A 43 -7.61 -2.80 -12.47
N PHE A 44 -7.14 -3.06 -11.24
CA PHE A 44 -7.25 -4.36 -10.59
C PHE A 44 -8.05 -4.26 -9.29
N ASP A 45 -9.36 -4.50 -9.38
CA ASP A 45 -10.26 -4.65 -8.23
C ASP A 45 -11.18 -5.88 -8.42
N PRO A 46 -10.68 -7.10 -8.20
CA PRO A 46 -11.48 -8.32 -8.38
C PRO A 46 -12.56 -8.51 -7.30
N LEU A 47 -12.48 -7.78 -6.18
CA LEU A 47 -13.38 -7.91 -5.04
C LEU A 47 -14.42 -6.80 -4.98
N GLY A 48 -14.41 -5.84 -5.92
CA GLY A 48 -15.34 -4.71 -5.94
C GLY A 48 -15.19 -3.81 -4.72
N LEU A 49 -13.98 -3.67 -4.18
CA LEU A 49 -13.73 -2.81 -3.02
C LEU A 49 -14.03 -1.33 -3.30
N LEU A 50 -14.03 -0.94 -4.58
CA LEU A 50 -14.23 0.43 -5.06
C LEU A 50 -15.61 0.68 -5.70
N ASP A 51 -16.46 -0.35 -5.86
CA ASP A 51 -17.74 -0.26 -6.60
C ASP A 51 -18.71 0.81 -6.04
N ASP A 52 -18.62 1.10 -4.74
CA ASP A 52 -19.38 2.15 -4.03
C ASP A 52 -18.46 3.02 -3.12
N ALA A 53 -17.17 3.09 -3.42
CA ALA A 53 -16.25 3.88 -2.61
C ALA A 53 -16.37 5.38 -2.92
N ASP A 54 -16.43 6.20 -1.85
CA ASP A 54 -16.20 7.63 -1.97
C ASP A 54 -14.71 7.94 -2.13
N GLN A 55 -14.40 9.18 -2.53
CA GLN A 55 -13.01 9.63 -2.69
C GLN A 55 -12.22 9.46 -1.38
N GLU A 56 -12.85 9.74 -0.24
CA GLU A 56 -12.21 9.60 1.08
C GLU A 56 -11.81 8.15 1.38
N ARG A 57 -12.67 7.17 1.06
CA ARG A 57 -12.32 5.75 1.20
C ARG A 57 -11.20 5.35 0.25
N PHE A 58 -11.21 5.85 -0.99
CA PHE A 58 -10.11 5.59 -1.92
C PHE A 58 -8.78 6.15 -1.40
N ASP A 59 -8.75 7.40 -0.95
CA ASP A 59 -7.56 8.06 -0.42
C ASP A 59 -7.05 7.34 0.84
N ARG A 60 -7.96 6.87 1.70
CA ARG A 60 -7.62 6.05 2.86
C ARG A 60 -7.04 4.69 2.46
N LEU A 61 -7.63 3.99 1.49
CA LEU A 61 -7.09 2.72 1.00
C LEU A 61 -5.72 2.92 0.38
N ARG A 62 -5.52 4.01 -0.36
CA ARG A 62 -4.22 4.37 -0.92
C ARG A 62 -3.19 4.65 0.16
N TYR A 63 -3.55 5.42 1.18
CA TYR A 63 -2.69 5.67 2.33
C TYR A 63 -2.26 4.37 3.02
N VAL A 64 -3.21 3.47 3.25
CA VAL A 64 -2.96 2.17 3.86
C VAL A 64 -2.02 1.34 2.98
N GLU A 65 -2.24 1.30 1.67
CA GLU A 65 -1.39 0.58 0.72
C GLU A 65 0.04 1.11 0.72
N VAL A 66 0.22 2.43 0.63
CA VAL A 66 1.55 3.06 0.67
C VAL A 66 2.27 2.77 2.00
N LYS A 67 1.56 2.85 3.13
CA LYS A 67 2.15 2.59 4.44
C LYS A 67 2.62 1.14 4.57
N HIS A 68 1.81 0.17 4.19
CA HIS A 68 2.21 -1.24 4.19
C HIS A 68 3.36 -1.50 3.19
N GLY A 69 3.35 -0.82 2.04
CA GLY A 69 4.39 -0.93 1.03
C GLY A 69 5.74 -0.46 1.55
N ARG A 70 5.79 0.71 2.19
CA ARG A 70 7.00 1.27 2.80
C ARG A 70 7.55 0.39 3.91
N ILE A 71 6.67 -0.12 4.79
CA ILE A 71 7.07 -1.07 5.85
C ILE A 71 7.66 -2.34 5.23
N ALA A 72 6.99 -2.90 4.22
CA ALA A 72 7.45 -4.11 3.56
C ALA A 72 8.77 -3.92 2.80
N GLN A 73 8.98 -2.77 2.15
CA GLN A 73 10.25 -2.44 1.48
C GLN A 73 11.43 -2.44 2.46
N LEU A 74 11.27 -1.76 3.60
CA LEU A 74 12.29 -1.72 4.65
C LEU A 74 12.51 -3.10 5.27
N ALA A 75 11.43 -3.85 5.54
CA ALA A 75 11.53 -5.20 6.11
C ALA A 75 12.24 -6.18 5.16
N PHE A 76 11.90 -6.15 3.87
CA PHE A 76 12.51 -7.01 2.85
C PHE A 76 14.00 -6.71 2.68
N LEU A 77 14.38 -5.43 2.52
CA LEU A 77 15.78 -5.04 2.41
C LEU A 77 16.55 -5.36 3.70
N GLY A 78 15.95 -5.09 4.87
CA GLY A 78 16.54 -5.40 6.16
C GLY A 78 16.87 -6.89 6.30
N ASN A 79 15.92 -7.76 5.95
CA ASN A 79 16.11 -9.22 6.02
C ASN A 79 17.21 -9.70 5.05
N ILE A 80 17.32 -9.11 3.85
CA ILE A 80 18.41 -9.42 2.91
C ILE A 80 19.77 -9.01 3.48
N ILE A 81 19.87 -7.81 4.05
CA ILE A 81 21.15 -7.27 4.55
C ILE A 81 21.62 -8.05 5.78
N THR A 82 20.73 -8.36 6.73
CA THR A 82 21.13 -9.10 7.94
C THR A 82 21.57 -10.52 7.58
N ARG A 83 20.82 -11.20 6.70
CA ARG A 83 21.17 -12.55 6.23
C ARG A 83 22.41 -12.60 5.33
N ALA A 84 22.79 -11.47 4.73
CA ALA A 84 24.08 -11.34 4.06
C ALA A 84 25.28 -11.23 5.05
N GLY A 85 25.01 -11.19 6.36
CA GLY A 85 26.02 -11.08 7.42
C GLY A 85 26.53 -9.65 7.63
N VAL A 86 25.80 -8.64 7.15
CA VAL A 86 26.19 -7.24 7.29
C VAL A 86 25.59 -6.66 8.56
N HIS A 87 26.37 -6.69 9.64
CA HIS A 87 26.00 -6.16 10.95
C HIS A 87 26.75 -4.87 11.28
N LEU A 88 26.17 -4.06 12.17
CA LEU A 88 26.86 -2.88 12.71
C LEU A 88 28.04 -3.34 13.57
N PRO A 89 29.20 -2.64 13.54
CA PRO A 89 30.30 -2.97 14.42
C PRO A 89 29.96 -2.60 15.88
N GLY A 90 30.32 -3.48 16.82
CA GLY A 90 30.21 -3.22 18.26
C GLY A 90 29.12 -4.03 18.97
N ASN A 91 28.70 -3.52 20.13
CA ASN A 91 27.75 -4.19 21.00
C ASN A 91 26.41 -3.44 21.02
N ILE A 92 25.31 -4.19 21.02
CA ILE A 92 23.95 -3.64 21.15
C ILE A 92 23.68 -3.10 22.55
N ASP A 93 24.41 -3.61 23.55
CA ASP A 93 24.26 -3.21 24.94
C ASP A 93 25.60 -2.97 25.63
N TYR A 94 25.53 -2.42 26.85
CA TYR A 94 26.69 -2.28 27.73
C TYR A 94 27.13 -3.61 28.37
N SER A 95 26.36 -4.69 28.18
CA SER A 95 26.65 -6.01 28.78
C SER A 95 27.60 -6.84 27.93
N GLY A 96 27.81 -6.46 26.67
CA GLY A 96 28.78 -7.06 25.76
C GLY A 96 28.16 -7.89 24.64
N THR A 97 26.83 -7.84 24.46
CA THR A 97 26.14 -8.56 23.38
C THR A 97 26.52 -7.91 22.04
N SER A 98 27.22 -8.62 21.16
CA SER A 98 27.62 -8.09 19.85
C SER A 98 26.46 -8.09 18.87
N PHE A 99 26.42 -7.14 17.94
CA PHE A 99 25.41 -7.15 16.87
C PHE A 99 25.47 -8.41 15.99
N ASP A 100 26.66 -8.96 15.81
CA ASP A 100 26.90 -10.19 15.04
C ASP A 100 26.39 -11.45 15.74
N SER A 101 26.14 -11.39 17.05
CA SER A 101 25.60 -12.52 17.82
C SER A 101 24.07 -12.67 17.71
N ILE A 102 23.40 -11.69 17.09
CA ILE A 102 21.94 -11.70 16.95
C ILE A 102 21.58 -12.59 15.76
N PRO A 103 20.73 -13.62 15.95
CA PRO A 103 20.29 -14.48 14.86
C PRO A 103 19.38 -13.72 13.90
N ASP A 104 19.28 -14.20 12.66
CA ASP A 104 18.40 -13.63 11.65
C ASP A 104 16.91 -13.95 11.87
N GLY A 105 16.05 -13.23 11.14
CA GLY A 105 14.62 -13.53 11.05
C GLY A 105 13.85 -13.30 12.36
N TRP A 106 12.87 -14.16 12.62
CA TRP A 106 12.03 -14.13 13.82
C TRP A 106 12.81 -14.39 15.10
N ALA A 107 13.92 -15.13 15.04
CA ALA A 107 14.78 -15.36 16.19
C ALA A 107 15.42 -14.06 16.70
N ALA A 108 15.70 -13.10 15.80
CA ALA A 108 16.27 -11.79 16.15
C ALA A 108 15.43 -11.06 17.19
N VAL A 109 14.10 -11.08 17.03
CA VAL A 109 13.15 -10.35 17.89
C VAL A 109 13.23 -10.83 19.34
N ASN A 110 13.48 -12.12 19.56
CA ASN A 110 13.63 -12.71 20.89
C ASN A 110 15.04 -12.52 21.48
N ALA A 111 16.05 -12.34 20.62
CA ALA A 111 17.44 -12.15 21.03
C ALA A 111 17.75 -10.69 21.41
N ILE A 112 17.03 -9.73 20.85
CA ILE A 112 17.21 -8.31 21.17
C ILE A 112 16.78 -8.05 22.63
N PRO A 113 17.56 -7.28 23.42
CA PRO A 113 17.16 -6.88 24.77
C PRO A 113 15.78 -6.20 24.77
N GLN A 114 14.86 -6.70 25.61
CA GLN A 114 13.47 -6.23 25.64
C GLN A 114 13.34 -4.72 25.89
N GLY A 115 14.25 -4.14 26.68
CA GLY A 115 14.30 -2.69 26.90
C GLY A 115 14.60 -1.90 25.63
N GLY A 116 15.48 -2.40 24.76
CA GLY A 116 15.77 -1.81 23.46
C GLY A 116 14.60 -1.95 22.49
N LEU A 117 13.93 -3.12 22.48
CA LEU A 117 12.72 -3.33 21.68
C LEU A 117 11.61 -2.36 22.09
N LEU A 118 11.39 -2.16 23.39
CA LEU A 118 10.40 -1.21 23.90
C LEU A 118 10.72 0.23 23.47
N GLN A 119 12.01 0.62 23.47
CA GLN A 119 12.42 1.94 22.98
C GLN A 119 12.09 2.13 21.50
N ILE A 120 12.35 1.12 20.66
CA ILE A 120 12.00 1.15 19.23
C ILE A 120 10.49 1.31 19.06
N VAL A 121 9.68 0.48 19.73
CA VAL A 121 8.21 0.53 19.64
C VAL A 121 7.68 1.88 20.15
N ALA A 122 8.19 2.38 21.26
CA ALA A 122 7.78 3.66 21.82
C ALA A 122 8.13 4.83 20.89
N PHE A 123 9.32 4.81 20.29
CA PHE A 123 9.76 5.85 19.36
C PHE A 123 8.97 5.80 18.04
N VAL A 124 8.77 4.62 17.46
CA VAL A 124 7.95 4.45 16.25
C VAL A 124 6.49 4.85 16.52
N GLY A 125 5.94 4.45 17.67
CA GLY A 125 4.60 4.86 18.08
C GLY A 125 4.47 6.38 18.27
N PHE A 126 5.49 7.03 18.83
CA PHE A 126 5.55 8.50 18.90
C PHE A 126 5.57 9.12 17.49
N LEU A 127 6.41 8.63 16.59
CA LEU A 127 6.45 9.12 15.21
C LEU A 127 5.10 8.94 14.51
N GLU A 128 4.43 7.81 14.70
CA GLU A 128 3.13 7.52 14.08
C GLU A 128 2.00 8.43 14.59
N LEU A 129 2.02 8.78 15.88
CA LEU A 129 0.98 9.61 16.49
C LEU A 129 1.18 11.11 16.25
N PHE A 130 2.43 11.57 16.14
CA PHE A 130 2.75 13.00 16.17
C PHE A 130 3.46 13.54 14.93
N VAL A 131 4.14 12.70 14.13
CA VAL A 131 4.99 13.16 13.02
C VAL A 131 4.49 12.66 11.66
N MET A 132 4.17 11.36 11.54
CA MET A 132 3.71 10.69 10.33
C MET A 132 2.21 10.85 10.10
N LYS A 133 1.71 12.04 10.39
CA LYS A 133 0.35 12.48 10.09
C LYS A 133 0.43 13.63 9.11
N ASP A 134 -0.61 13.77 8.30
CA ASP A 134 -0.77 14.94 7.49
C ASP A 134 -1.11 16.13 8.42
N ILE A 135 -0.11 16.95 8.73
CA ILE A 135 -0.24 18.09 9.65
C ILE A 135 -0.50 19.38 8.87
N THR A 136 0.03 19.49 7.64
CA THR A 136 0.03 20.73 6.85
C THR A 136 -0.84 20.66 5.59
N GLY A 137 -1.47 19.52 5.28
CA GLY A 137 -2.23 19.31 4.05
C GLY A 137 -1.32 18.91 2.90
N GLY A 138 -0.73 17.71 2.99
CA GLY A 138 0.20 17.16 2.02
C GLY A 138 -0.38 17.08 0.61
N GLU A 139 0.49 17.18 -0.41
CA GLU A 139 0.09 17.15 -1.82
C GLU A 139 -0.63 15.84 -2.22
N PHE A 140 -0.42 14.77 -1.45
CA PHE A 140 -1.05 13.47 -1.65
C PHE A 140 -1.10 12.62 -0.37
N PRO A 141 -1.97 11.59 -0.31
CA PRO A 141 -2.01 10.66 0.81
C PRO A 141 -0.66 9.96 1.03
N GLY A 142 -0.03 10.20 2.19
CA GLY A 142 1.27 9.64 2.55
C GLY A 142 2.47 10.55 2.28
N ASP A 143 2.24 11.82 1.94
CA ASP A 143 3.28 12.85 2.01
C ASP A 143 3.53 13.25 3.47
N PHE A 144 4.68 12.82 4.01
CA PHE A 144 5.11 13.14 5.37
C PHE A 144 6.24 14.17 5.41
N ARG A 145 6.53 14.83 4.28
CA ARG A 145 7.59 15.85 4.22
C ARG A 145 7.24 17.06 5.09
N ASN A 146 5.95 17.32 5.29
CA ASN A 146 5.41 18.44 6.09
C ASN A 146 6.15 19.76 5.80
N GLU A 147 6.51 19.98 4.52
CA GLU A 147 7.31 21.10 4.00
C GLU A 147 8.70 21.30 4.65
N PHE A 148 9.15 20.36 5.48
CA PHE A 148 10.39 20.46 6.25
C PHE A 148 11.57 19.75 5.58
N ILE A 149 11.30 18.72 4.78
CA ILE A 149 12.33 17.90 4.11
C ILE A 149 12.02 17.84 2.61
N ASP A 150 12.60 18.76 1.86
CA ASP A 150 12.60 18.73 0.40
C ASP A 150 13.93 18.17 -0.12
N PHE A 151 13.95 16.90 -0.54
CA PHE A 151 15.07 16.29 -1.25
C PHE A 151 15.00 16.62 -2.76
N GLY A 152 14.62 17.84 -3.12
CA GLY A 152 14.41 18.30 -4.50
C GLY A 152 13.13 17.76 -5.14
N TRP A 153 12.17 17.28 -4.34
CA TRP A 153 10.86 16.82 -4.80
C TRP A 153 10.09 17.94 -5.48
N ASP A 154 10.14 19.15 -4.92
CA ASP A 154 9.39 20.30 -5.41
C ASP A 154 9.94 20.82 -6.75
N SER A 155 11.15 20.40 -7.11
CA SER A 155 11.81 20.75 -8.38
C SER A 155 11.40 19.85 -9.55
N PHE A 156 10.77 18.70 -9.31
CA PHE A 156 10.36 17.78 -10.37
C PHE A 156 9.08 18.24 -11.07
N ASP A 157 8.97 17.90 -12.35
CA ASP A 157 7.75 18.00 -13.11
C ASP A 157 6.69 16.99 -12.64
N GLU A 158 5.41 17.32 -12.85
CA GLU A 158 4.29 16.51 -12.39
C GLU A 158 4.27 15.09 -13.00
N GLU A 159 4.76 14.93 -14.23
CA GLU A 159 4.87 13.61 -14.87
C GLU A 159 5.93 12.75 -14.17
N THR A 160 7.10 13.32 -13.86
CA THR A 160 8.12 12.64 -13.05
C THR A 160 7.60 12.30 -11.67
N LYS A 161 6.92 13.22 -10.97
CA LYS A 161 6.32 12.94 -9.65
C LYS A 161 5.35 11.75 -9.73
N LEU A 162 4.46 11.73 -10.73
CA LEU A 162 3.52 10.63 -10.94
C LEU A 162 4.24 9.30 -11.22
N SER A 163 5.26 9.32 -12.08
CA SER A 163 6.08 8.15 -12.41
C SER A 163 6.80 7.59 -11.18
N LYS A 164 7.44 8.46 -10.37
CA LYS A 164 8.17 8.06 -9.15
C LYS A 164 7.24 7.49 -8.09
N ARG A 165 6.05 8.08 -7.90
CA ARG A 165 5.02 7.51 -7.01
C ARG A 165 4.53 6.16 -7.50
N GLY A 166 4.41 5.98 -8.81
CA GLY A 166 4.04 4.70 -9.41
C GLY A 166 5.09 3.61 -9.15
N ILE A 167 6.37 3.98 -9.27
CA ILE A 167 7.51 3.10 -8.95
C ILE A 167 7.51 2.74 -7.45
N GLU A 168 7.32 3.72 -6.57
CA GLU A 168 7.24 3.49 -5.12
C GLU A 168 6.14 2.48 -4.79
N LEU A 169 4.93 2.68 -5.30
CA LEU A 169 3.78 1.83 -5.02
C LEU A 169 4.01 0.40 -5.51
N ASN A 170 4.51 0.22 -6.72
CA ASN A 170 4.74 -1.12 -7.29
C ASN A 170 5.89 -1.86 -6.62
N ASN A 171 6.97 -1.15 -6.25
CA ASN A 171 8.01 -1.74 -5.41
C ASN A 171 7.45 -2.12 -4.03
N GLY A 172 6.54 -1.32 -3.47
CA GLY A 172 5.83 -1.63 -2.23
C GLY A 172 5.00 -2.90 -2.34
N ARG A 173 4.17 -3.02 -3.38
CA ARG A 173 3.37 -4.22 -3.69
C ARG A 173 4.23 -5.48 -3.83
N ALA A 174 5.32 -5.39 -4.58
CA ALA A 174 6.26 -6.50 -4.75
C ALA A 174 6.95 -6.86 -3.43
N ALA A 175 7.37 -5.87 -2.64
CA ALA A 175 7.99 -6.09 -1.34
C ALA A 175 7.05 -6.75 -0.33
N MET A 176 5.74 -6.42 -0.34
CA MET A 176 4.76 -7.10 0.51
C MET A 176 4.70 -8.61 0.25
N MET A 177 4.72 -9.00 -1.03
CA MET A 177 4.76 -10.43 -1.40
C MET A 177 6.12 -11.06 -1.07
N GLY A 178 7.21 -10.30 -1.26
CA GLY A 178 8.57 -10.73 -0.93
C GLY A 178 8.73 -11.05 0.55
N ILE A 179 8.39 -10.12 1.44
CA ILE A 179 8.53 -10.32 2.89
C ILE A 179 7.61 -11.42 3.41
N LEU A 180 6.38 -11.51 2.89
CA LEU A 180 5.48 -12.62 3.24
C LEU A 180 6.08 -13.96 2.86
N GLY A 181 6.66 -14.06 1.67
CA GLY A 181 7.38 -15.25 1.22
C GLY A 181 8.50 -15.62 2.19
N LEU A 182 9.36 -14.65 2.56
CA LEU A 182 10.44 -14.88 3.53
C LEU A 182 9.89 -15.37 4.87
N MET A 183 8.92 -14.67 5.46
CA MET A 183 8.37 -15.05 6.77
C MET A 183 7.75 -16.45 6.79
N VAL A 184 7.04 -16.83 5.73
CA VAL A 184 6.40 -18.15 5.62
C VAL A 184 7.45 -19.25 5.42
N HIS A 185 8.43 -19.02 4.54
CA HIS A 185 9.49 -20.01 4.30
C HIS A 185 10.41 -20.21 5.50
N GLU A 186 10.56 -19.20 6.35
CA GLU A 186 11.29 -19.31 7.61
C GLU A 186 10.60 -20.29 8.57
N GLN A 187 9.27 -20.23 8.67
CA GLN A 187 8.50 -21.14 9.52
C GLN A 187 8.40 -22.55 8.94
N LEU A 188 8.44 -22.70 7.61
CA LEU A 188 8.38 -24.00 6.94
C LEU A 188 9.72 -24.72 6.91
N GLY A 189 10.84 -24.04 7.16
CA GLY A 189 12.19 -24.61 7.21
C GLY A 189 12.69 -25.11 5.85
N GLY A 190 13.00 -24.19 4.94
CA GLY A 190 13.47 -24.52 3.59
C GLY A 190 14.57 -23.59 3.07
N SER A 191 15.13 -23.89 1.90
CA SER A 191 16.13 -23.04 1.25
C SER A 191 15.49 -22.15 0.19
N ILE A 192 15.78 -20.85 0.25
CA ILE A 192 15.38 -19.89 -0.79
C ILE A 192 16.62 -19.58 -1.64
N PRO A 193 16.53 -19.63 -2.99
CA PRO A 193 17.67 -19.46 -3.89
C PRO A 193 18.48 -18.16 -3.71
N ILE A 194 17.89 -17.12 -3.11
CA ILE A 194 18.52 -15.80 -2.91
C ILE A 194 18.98 -15.59 -1.47
N VAL A 195 18.35 -16.26 -0.51
CA VAL A 195 18.41 -15.91 0.91
C VAL A 195 19.01 -17.04 1.77
N GLY A 196 19.36 -18.17 1.13
CA GLY A 196 20.02 -19.31 1.77
C GLY A 196 19.04 -20.24 2.51
N GLU A 197 19.58 -21.08 3.39
CA GLU A 197 18.78 -21.90 4.30
C GLU A 197 18.10 -21.02 5.34
N MET A 198 16.77 -21.18 5.47
CA MET A 198 15.92 -20.42 6.38
C MET A 198 15.67 -21.17 7.68
#